data_AF-A0AAV2QBL8-F1
#
_entry.id   AF-A0AAV2QBL8-F1
#
_cell.length_a   1.000
_cell.length_b   1.000
_cell.length_c   1.000
_cell.angle_alpha   90.00
_cell.angle_beta   90.00
_cell.angle_gamma   90.00
#
_symmetry.space_group_name_H-M   'P 1'
#
loop_
_entity.id
_entity.type
_entity.pdbx_description
1 polymer ?
#
loop_
_entity_poly.entity_id
_entity_poly.type
_entity_poly.pdbx_seq_one_letter_code
_entity_poly.pdbx_strand_id
1 'polypeptide(L)'
;MEDLRARGFKMFDRKKGVDRAHGMLVLNELGRLHAASLLKEKYIGSDSFEKYGVLEDEWALMKSDPKMSEMAQQMYAGSLNGSIKLLEKISGYENTVEWLKEIQPKILDLILDLFKPSEKFGVIIHGDCWNNNILFR
;
A
#
# COMPACT_ATOMS: atom_id res chain seq x y z
N MET A 1 -13.70 -16.99 -1.55
CA MET A 1 -13.99 -16.00 -0.49
C MET A 1 -15.48 -16.07 -0.15
N GLU A 2 -15.85 -15.95 1.11
CA GLU A 2 -17.25 -15.88 1.58
C GLU A 2 -17.77 -14.44 1.63
N ASP A 3 -19.06 -14.20 1.41
CA ASP A 3 -19.67 -12.87 1.61
C ASP A 3 -19.96 -12.61 3.09
N LEU A 4 -19.09 -11.81 3.73
CA LEU A 4 -19.21 -11.48 5.14
C LEU A 4 -20.41 -10.59 5.47
N ARG A 5 -21.02 -9.91 4.48
CA ARG A 5 -22.20 -9.06 4.72
C ARG A 5 -23.39 -9.89 5.17
N ALA A 6 -23.54 -11.11 4.66
CA ALA A 6 -24.56 -12.06 5.09
C ALA A 6 -24.43 -12.42 6.59
N ARG A 7 -23.23 -12.27 7.16
CA ARG A 7 -22.91 -12.51 8.58
C ARG A 7 -23.00 -11.25 9.44
N GLY A 8 -23.56 -10.15 8.90
CA GLY A 8 -23.79 -8.89 9.58
C GLY A 8 -22.59 -7.94 9.62
N PHE A 9 -21.48 -8.28 8.95
CA PHE A 9 -20.33 -7.40 8.85
C PHE A 9 -20.65 -6.19 7.97
N LYS A 10 -20.18 -5.02 8.39
CA LYS A 10 -20.43 -3.75 7.70
C LYS A 10 -19.12 -3.00 7.50
N MET A 11 -19.00 -2.40 6.33
CA MET A 11 -17.95 -1.43 6.03
C MET A 11 -18.24 -0.14 6.79
N PHE A 12 -17.21 0.44 7.39
CA PHE A 12 -17.33 1.74 8.04
C PHE A 12 -17.35 2.87 7.01
N ASP A 13 -18.02 3.98 7.32
CA ASP A 13 -18.05 5.15 6.43
C ASP A 13 -16.63 5.72 6.26
N ARG A 14 -16.05 5.59 5.06
CA ARG A 14 -14.69 6.07 4.75
C ARG A 14 -14.49 7.58 4.93
N LYS A 15 -15.57 8.37 4.97
CA LYS A 15 -15.51 9.82 5.23
C LYS A 15 -15.39 10.16 6.71
N LYS A 16 -15.52 9.15 7.58
CA LYS A 16 -15.42 9.28 9.03
C LYS A 16 -14.17 8.54 9.52
N GLY A 17 -13.47 9.13 10.48
CA GLY A 17 -12.46 8.41 11.23
C GLY A 17 -13.11 7.28 12.02
N VAL A 18 -12.44 6.13 12.10
CA VAL A 18 -12.84 5.07 13.02
C VAL A 18 -12.62 5.53 14.45
N ASP A 19 -13.48 5.12 15.38
CA ASP A 19 -13.24 5.38 16.79
C ASP A 19 -12.05 4.55 17.31
N ARG A 20 -11.59 4.86 18.52
CA ARG A 20 -10.45 4.19 19.14
C ARG A 20 -10.67 2.67 19.27
N ALA A 21 -11.89 2.22 19.57
CA ALA A 21 -12.14 0.80 19.77
C ALA A 21 -11.98 0.03 18.45
N HIS A 22 -12.58 0.54 17.37
CA HIS A 22 -12.44 -0.03 16.02
C HIS A 22 -11.00 0.04 15.53
N GLY A 23 -10.31 1.18 15.73
CA GLY A 23 -8.89 1.31 15.39
C GLY A 23 -8.01 0.28 16.12
N MET A 24 -8.26 0.04 17.41
CA MET A 24 -7.53 -0.98 18.17
C MET A 24 -7.81 -2.40 17.67
N LEU A 25 -9.03 -2.70 17.22
CA LEU A 25 -9.32 -4.01 16.60
C LEU A 25 -8.47 -4.20 15.34
N VAL A 26 -8.44 -3.21 14.44
CA VAL A 26 -7.63 -3.28 13.21
C VAL A 26 -6.15 -3.50 13.54
N LEU A 27 -5.58 -2.69 14.44
CA LEU A 27 -4.18 -2.80 14.84
C LEU A 27 -3.85 -4.17 15.47
N ASN A 28 -4.76 -4.73 16.28
CA ASN A 28 -4.59 -6.06 16.85
C ASN A 28 -4.60 -7.15 15.78
N GLU A 29 -5.50 -7.09 14.80
CA GLU A 29 -5.53 -8.08 13.71
C GLU A 29 -4.30 -7.97 12.79
N LEU A 30 -3.85 -6.75 12.48
CA LEU A 30 -2.59 -6.54 11.76
C LEU A 30 -1.41 -7.12 12.54
N GLY A 31 -1.36 -6.89 13.86
CA GLY A 31 -0.34 -7.48 14.73
C GLY A 31 -0.35 -9.01 14.70
N ARG A 32 -1.54 -9.64 14.71
CA ARG A 32 -1.67 -11.10 14.58
C ARG A 32 -1.22 -11.59 13.21
N LEU A 33 -1.56 -10.89 12.12
CA LEU A 33 -1.12 -11.23 10.77
C LEU A 33 0.42 -11.19 10.67
N HIS A 34 1.04 -10.12 11.19
CA HIS A 34 2.50 -10.00 11.22
C HIS A 34 3.15 -11.11 12.04
N ALA A 35 2.64 -11.38 13.25
CA ALA A 35 3.15 -12.45 14.10
C ALA A 35 2.98 -13.84 13.45
N ALA A 36 1.84 -14.11 12.81
CA ALA A 36 1.58 -15.35 12.09
C ALA A 36 2.56 -15.55 10.92
N SER A 37 2.93 -14.47 10.23
CA SER A 37 3.93 -14.49 9.15
C SER A 37 5.29 -14.95 9.65
N LEU A 38 5.75 -14.37 10.77
CA LEU A 38 7.02 -14.75 11.41
C LEU A 38 6.99 -16.19 11.94
N LEU A 39 5.86 -16.62 12.51
CA LEU A 39 5.70 -18.00 12.99
C LEU A 39 5.71 -18.99 11.83
N LYS A 40 5.03 -18.69 10.71
CA LYS A 40 5.10 -19.52 9.50
C LYS A 40 6.54 -19.64 9.04
N GLU A 41 7.26 -18.54 8.88
CA GLU A 41 8.66 -18.57 8.46
C GLU A 41 9.51 -19.43 9.39
N LYS A 42 9.38 -19.23 10.71
CA LYS A 42 10.16 -19.96 11.72
C LYS A 42 9.88 -21.46 11.78
N TYR A 43 8.62 -21.88 11.65
CA TYR A 43 8.20 -23.27 11.94
C TYR A 43 7.85 -24.10 10.70
N ILE A 44 7.41 -23.46 9.62
CA ILE A 44 7.01 -24.11 8.36
C ILE A 44 8.07 -23.89 7.29
N GLY A 45 8.87 -22.83 7.40
CA GLY A 45 9.95 -22.52 6.48
C GLY A 45 9.62 -21.39 5.51
N SER A 46 10.67 -20.91 4.84
CA SER A 46 10.69 -19.75 3.95
C SER A 46 10.24 -20.07 2.52
N ASP A 47 9.57 -21.21 2.29
CA ASP A 47 8.98 -21.49 0.98
C ASP A 47 8.26 -20.24 0.48
N SER A 48 8.61 -19.84 -0.73
CA SER A 48 8.15 -18.62 -1.37
C SER A 48 6.65 -18.49 -1.19
N PHE A 49 6.21 -17.35 -0.65
CA PHE A 49 4.80 -17.08 -0.47
C PHE A 49 4.04 -17.13 -1.81
N GLU A 50 4.74 -17.07 -2.94
CA GLU A 50 4.24 -17.33 -4.31
C GLU A 50 3.45 -18.63 -4.44
N LYS A 51 3.74 -19.68 -3.64
CA LYS A 51 2.94 -20.91 -3.66
C LYS A 51 1.50 -20.70 -3.19
N TYR A 52 1.27 -19.62 -2.46
CA TYR A 52 -0.03 -19.11 -2.08
C TYR A 52 -0.29 -17.89 -2.97
N GLY A 53 -0.88 -18.07 -4.16
CA GLY A 53 -1.08 -17.02 -5.18
C GLY A 53 -1.91 -15.78 -4.77
N VAL A 54 -2.16 -15.60 -3.47
CA VAL A 54 -2.70 -14.38 -2.85
C VAL A 54 -1.64 -13.54 -2.13
N LEU A 55 -0.38 -13.99 -2.15
CA LEU A 55 0.77 -13.35 -1.50
C LEU A 55 1.86 -13.03 -2.53
N GLU A 56 1.44 -12.48 -3.66
CA GLU A 56 2.34 -11.99 -4.70
C GLU A 56 2.88 -10.60 -4.34
N ASP A 57 4.15 -10.36 -4.67
CA ASP A 57 4.71 -9.02 -4.60
C ASP A 57 4.23 -8.20 -5.81
N GLU A 58 3.10 -7.52 -5.63
CA GLU A 58 2.51 -6.65 -6.66
C GLU A 58 3.48 -5.56 -7.13
N TRP A 59 4.42 -5.14 -6.28
CA TRP A 59 5.46 -4.16 -6.65
C TRP A 59 6.56 -4.79 -7.51
N ALA A 60 6.92 -6.04 -7.24
CA ALA A 60 7.79 -6.80 -8.14
C ALA A 60 7.16 -6.97 -9.52
N LEU A 61 5.85 -7.29 -9.58
CA LEU A 61 5.11 -7.38 -10.85
C LEU A 61 5.10 -6.03 -11.59
N MET A 62 4.84 -4.93 -10.87
CA MET A 62 4.89 -3.57 -11.42
C MET A 62 6.25 -3.23 -12.01
N LYS A 63 7.34 -3.77 -11.44
CA LYS A 63 8.70 -3.60 -11.96
C LYS A 63 9.01 -4.50 -13.16
N SER A 64 8.55 -5.75 -13.14
CA SER A 64 8.94 -6.76 -14.13
C SER A 64 8.10 -6.74 -15.41
N ASP A 65 6.84 -6.29 -15.34
CA ASP A 65 5.97 -6.18 -16.51
C ASP A 65 6.07 -4.77 -17.12
N PRO A 66 6.55 -4.61 -18.37
CA PRO A 66 6.71 -3.31 -19.01
C PRO A 66 5.41 -2.50 -19.11
N LYS A 67 4.27 -3.18 -19.33
CA LYS A 67 2.97 -2.52 -19.46
C LYS A 67 2.48 -2.01 -18.10
N MET A 68 2.68 -2.79 -17.04
CA MET A 68 2.35 -2.37 -15.68
C MET A 68 3.26 -1.23 -15.21
N SER A 69 4.56 -1.30 -15.54
CA SER A 69 5.54 -0.26 -15.27
C SER A 69 5.18 1.06 -15.96
N GLU A 70 4.85 1.02 -17.25
CA GLU A 70 4.41 2.21 -18.00
C GLU A 70 3.14 2.81 -17.41
N MET A 71 2.12 1.97 -17.12
CA MET A 71 0.87 2.41 -16.51
C MET A 71 1.10 3.07 -15.15
N ALA A 72 1.94 2.48 -14.30
CA ALA A 72 2.30 3.03 -12.99
C ALA A 72 3.05 4.36 -13.12
N GLN A 73 4.04 4.44 -14.00
CA GLN A 73 4.78 5.68 -14.26
C GLN A 73 3.84 6.80 -14.72
N GLN A 74 2.93 6.51 -15.66
CA GLN A 74 1.93 7.50 -16.11
C GLN A 74 1.01 7.95 -14.97
N MET A 75 0.55 7.03 -14.13
CA MET A 75 -0.33 7.34 -12.99
C MET A 75 0.37 8.25 -11.96
N TYR A 76 1.57 7.89 -11.54
CA TYR A 76 2.31 8.64 -10.52
C TYR A 76 2.84 9.97 -11.06
N ALA A 77 3.44 9.98 -12.26
CA ALA A 77 3.91 11.22 -12.88
C ALA A 77 2.74 12.16 -13.22
N GLY A 78 1.59 11.62 -13.65
CA GLY A 78 0.37 12.38 -13.88
C GLY A 78 -0.16 13.04 -12.61
N SER A 79 -0.11 12.34 -11.48
CA SER A 79 -0.48 12.89 -10.17
C SER A 79 0.43 14.04 -9.75
N LEU A 80 1.75 13.88 -9.93
CA LEU A 80 2.71 14.95 -9.66
C LEU A 80 2.53 16.16 -10.59
N ASN A 81 2.20 15.94 -11.87
CA ASN A 81 1.87 17.00 -12.81
C ASN A 81 0.65 17.83 -12.35
N GLY A 82 -0.37 17.17 -11.79
CA GLY A 82 -1.51 17.85 -11.18
C GLY A 82 -1.08 18.75 -10.02
N SER A 83 -0.25 18.22 -9.11
CA SER A 83 0.29 18.97 -7.97
C SER A 83 1.16 20.15 -8.40
N ILE A 84 2.05 19.97 -9.38
CA ILE A 84 2.91 21.03 -9.93
C ILE A 84 2.04 22.18 -10.46
N LYS A 85 1.05 21.90 -11.31
CA LYS A 85 0.14 22.91 -11.89
C LYS A 85 -0.66 23.67 -10.85
N LEU A 86 -0.97 23.04 -9.72
CA LEU A 86 -1.66 23.67 -8.60
C LEU A 86 -0.71 24.59 -7.83
N LEU A 87 0.48 24.09 -7.47
CA LEU A 87 1.45 24.80 -6.66
C LEU A 87 2.10 25.98 -7.40
N GLU A 88 2.26 25.90 -8.73
CA GLU A 88 2.70 27.03 -9.57
C GLU A 88 1.80 28.26 -9.46
N LYS A 89 0.55 28.10 -9.00
CA LYS A 89 -0.41 29.20 -8.80
C LYS A 89 -0.34 29.82 -7.41
N ILE A 90 0.49 29.28 -6.51
CA ILE A 90 0.58 29.68 -5.12
C ILE A 90 1.99 30.23 -4.86
N SER A 91 2.09 31.51 -4.51
CA SER A 91 3.36 32.15 -4.19
C SER A 91 4.04 31.48 -2.99
N GLY A 92 5.36 31.26 -3.06
CA GLY A 92 6.16 30.67 -1.99
C GLY A 92 6.40 29.16 -2.10
N TYR A 93 5.95 28.53 -3.19
CA TYR A 93 6.17 27.10 -3.48
C TYR A 93 7.16 26.85 -4.63
N GLU A 94 7.91 27.85 -5.07
CA GLU A 94 8.80 27.78 -6.23
C GLU A 94 9.82 26.63 -6.07
N ASN A 95 10.47 26.53 -4.90
CA ASN A 95 11.41 25.44 -4.59
C ASN A 95 10.72 24.07 -4.58
N THR A 96 9.48 23.99 -4.09
CA THR A 96 8.72 22.73 -4.07
C THR A 96 8.34 22.31 -5.49
N VAL A 97 7.95 23.25 -6.35
CA VAL A 97 7.66 23.00 -7.75
C VAL A 97 8.90 22.49 -8.49
N GLU A 98 10.05 23.12 -8.29
CA GLU A 98 11.32 22.68 -8.87
C GLU A 98 11.67 21.25 -8.44
N TRP A 99 11.59 20.98 -7.12
CA TRP A 99 11.81 19.65 -6.58
C TRP A 99 10.86 18.59 -7.15
N LEU A 100 9.56 18.91 -7.28
CA LEU A 100 8.59 18.00 -7.88
C LEU A 100 8.86 17.74 -9.36
N LYS A 101 9.30 18.75 -10.12
CA LYS A 101 9.71 18.58 -11.52
C LYS A 101 10.94 17.70 -11.66
N GLU A 102 11.90 17.80 -10.73
CA GLU A 102 13.08 16.94 -10.69
C GLU A 102 12.74 15.48 -10.37
N ILE A 103 11.80 15.26 -9.45
CA ILE A 103 11.39 13.92 -9.02
C ILE A 103 10.49 13.21 -10.02
N GLN A 104 9.62 13.95 -10.71
CA GLN A 104 8.60 13.36 -11.57
C GLN A 104 9.12 12.30 -12.56
N PRO A 105 10.24 12.50 -13.27
CA PRO A 105 10.77 11.49 -14.18
C PRO A 105 11.22 10.19 -13.48
N LYS A 106 11.56 10.25 -12.20
CA LYS A 106 12.11 9.15 -11.39
C LYS A 106 11.11 8.60 -10.37
N ILE A 107 9.85 9.03 -10.43
CA ILE A 107 8.88 8.77 -9.36
C ILE A 107 8.62 7.28 -9.16
N LEU A 108 8.51 6.49 -10.24
CA LEU A 108 8.30 5.06 -10.11
C LEU A 108 9.50 4.37 -9.44
N ASP A 109 10.73 4.74 -9.80
CA ASP A 109 11.93 4.17 -9.19
C ASP A 109 11.98 4.47 -7.68
N LEU A 110 11.64 5.70 -7.28
CA LEU A 110 11.58 6.10 -5.88
C LEU A 110 10.51 5.31 -5.12
N ILE A 111 9.33 5.13 -5.72
CA ILE A 111 8.24 4.34 -5.13
C ILE A 111 8.67 2.89 -4.97
N LEU A 112 9.24 2.27 -6.01
CA LEU A 112 9.72 0.89 -5.95
C LEU A 112 10.84 0.71 -4.92
N ASP A 113 11.69 1.72 -4.72
CA ASP A 113 12.71 1.71 -3.68
C ASP A 113 12.09 1.73 -2.27
N LEU A 114 11.05 2.55 -2.06
CA LEU A 114 10.31 2.62 -0.79
C LEU A 114 9.60 1.32 -0.43
N PHE A 115 9.18 0.53 -1.42
CA PHE A 115 8.49 -0.75 -1.22
C PHE A 115 9.43 -1.94 -1.09
N LYS A 116 10.76 -1.75 -1.17
CA LYS A 116 11.71 -2.84 -0.96
C LYS A 116 11.53 -3.43 0.45
N PRO A 117 11.40 -4.76 0.59
CA PRO A 117 11.29 -5.40 1.89
C PRO A 117 12.48 -5.09 2.80
N SER A 118 12.22 -4.89 4.08
CA SER A 118 13.27 -4.81 5.09
C SER A 118 13.74 -6.20 5.50
N GLU A 119 15.05 -6.45 5.49
CA GLU A 119 15.63 -7.73 5.94
C GLU A 119 15.34 -8.04 7.41
N LYS A 120 15.13 -7.03 8.26
CA LYS A 120 14.94 -7.22 9.71
C LYS A 120 13.49 -7.51 10.10
N PHE A 121 12.53 -7.11 9.27
CA PHE A 121 11.09 -7.19 9.57
C PHE A 121 10.27 -7.49 8.31
N GLY A 122 10.68 -8.48 7.52
CA GLY A 122 9.89 -9.00 6.41
C GLY A 122 8.67 -9.76 6.93
N VAL A 123 7.48 -9.19 6.80
CA VAL A 123 6.21 -9.84 7.21
C VAL A 123 5.18 -9.69 6.09
N ILE A 124 4.19 -10.59 6.06
CA ILE A 124 3.01 -10.36 5.22
C ILE A 124 2.26 -9.17 5.79
N ILE A 125 1.92 -8.22 4.93
CA ILE A 125 1.11 -7.06 5.25
C ILE A 125 -0.26 -7.16 4.57
N HIS A 126 -1.19 -6.31 4.97
CA HIS A 126 -2.50 -6.20 4.31
C HIS A 126 -2.40 -5.56 2.91
N GLY A 127 -1.37 -4.77 2.62
CA GLY A 127 -1.18 -4.08 1.32
C GLY A 127 -2.00 -2.81 1.18
N ASP A 128 -3.34 -2.90 1.31
CA ASP A 128 -4.26 -1.76 1.21
C ASP A 128 -5.20 -1.70 2.44
N CYS A 129 -4.67 -1.29 3.60
CA CYS A 129 -5.42 -1.23 4.86
C CYS A 129 -6.31 0.03 4.98
N TRP A 130 -7.00 0.37 3.90
CA TRP A 130 -7.96 1.45 3.89
C TRP A 130 -9.34 0.99 4.42
N ASN A 131 -10.12 1.91 5.00
CA ASN A 131 -11.36 1.58 5.71
C ASN A 131 -12.41 0.84 4.86
N ASN A 132 -12.38 0.99 3.54
CA ASN A 132 -13.27 0.29 2.63
C ASN A 132 -12.93 -1.21 2.47
N ASN A 133 -11.73 -1.61 2.89
CA ASN A 133 -11.27 -3.00 2.84
C ASN A 133 -11.37 -3.70 4.21
N ILE A 134 -11.88 -3.00 5.23
CA ILE A 134 -12.08 -3.55 6.57
C ILE A 134 -13.57 -3.56 6.89
N LEU A 135 -14.07 -4.72 7.32
CA LEU A 135 -15.44 -4.87 7.80
C LEU A 135 -15.45 -5.09 9.31
N PHE A 136 -16.42 -4.47 9.98
CA PHE A 136 -16.61 -4.55 11.43
C PHE A 136 -17.94 -5.22 11.78
N ARG A 137 -18.02 -5.74 13.01
CA ARG A 137 -19.23 -6.30 13.60
C ARG A 137 -19.21 -6.14 15.12
#